data_AF-A0AAD7ZUL1-F1
#
_entry.id   AF-A0AAD7ZUL1-F1
#
_cell.length_a   1.000
_cell.length_b   1.000
_cell.length_c   1.000
_cell.angle_alpha   90.00
_cell.angle_beta   90.00
_cell.angle_gamma   90.00
#
_symmetry.space_group_name_H-M   'P 1'
#
loop_
_entity.id
_entity.type
_entity.pdbx_description
1 polymer ?
#
loop_
_entity_poly.entity_id
_entity_poly.type
_entity_poly.pdbx_seq_one_letter_code
_entity_poly.pdbx_strand_id
1 'polypeptide(L)'
;MAGNFWESSHHQQWLLDRQDLIRERQHDLSVLTEEEYQKIFIFFSNLIQILGEQLKLRQQVIATATVFFKRFYARNSLKCIDPLLLAPTCVFLASKVEEFGVISNSRLITTCQNV
;
A
#
# COMPACT_ATOMS: atom_id res chain seq x y z
N MET A 1 -6.23 -17.17 7.17
CA MET A 1 -7.57 -17.23 7.79
C MET A 1 -8.68 -17.16 6.73
N ALA A 2 -8.81 -18.17 5.86
CA ALA A 2 -9.70 -18.09 4.70
C ALA A 2 -11.22 -18.12 5.05
N GLY A 3 -11.58 -18.67 6.21
CA GLY A 3 -12.98 -18.84 6.62
C GLY A 3 -13.52 -17.81 7.60
N ASN A 4 -12.71 -16.87 8.10
CA ASN A 4 -13.10 -16.03 9.23
C ASN A 4 -13.11 -14.52 8.90
N PHE A 5 -13.66 -14.16 7.74
CA PHE A 5 -13.71 -12.76 7.30
C PHE A 5 -14.55 -11.88 8.24
N TRP A 6 -15.72 -12.33 8.65
CA TRP A 6 -16.67 -11.53 9.44
C TRP A 6 -16.15 -11.20 10.85
N GLU A 7 -15.33 -12.07 11.44
CA GLU A 7 -14.67 -11.83 12.73
C GLU A 7 -13.28 -11.17 12.58
N SER A 8 -12.81 -10.96 11.35
CA SER A 8 -11.46 -10.43 11.11
C SER A 8 -11.36 -8.94 11.41
N SER A 9 -10.13 -8.50 11.75
CA SER A 9 -9.81 -7.07 11.85
C SER A 9 -10.01 -6.33 10.52
N HIS A 10 -9.89 -7.03 9.38
CA HIS A 10 -10.19 -6.44 8.07
C HIS A 10 -11.64 -5.95 8.04
N HIS A 11 -12.58 -6.83 8.36
CA HIS A 11 -14.00 -6.49 8.34
C HIS A 11 -14.36 -5.46 9.40
N GLN A 12 -13.89 -5.67 10.63
CA GLN A 12 -14.29 -4.86 11.79
C GLN A 12 -13.69 -3.44 11.82
N GLN A 13 -12.52 -3.22 11.20
CA GLN A 13 -11.78 -1.95 11.34
C GLN A 13 -11.40 -1.27 10.03
N TRP A 14 -11.38 -2.00 8.91
CA TRP A 14 -10.81 -1.52 7.64
C TRP A 14 -11.80 -1.50 6.47
N LEU A 15 -13.07 -1.80 6.73
CA LEU A 15 -14.17 -1.42 5.85
C LEU A 15 -14.62 -0.01 6.25
N LEU A 16 -14.01 0.98 5.61
CA LEU A 16 -14.22 2.39 5.92
C LEU A 16 -15.41 2.95 5.13
N ASP A 17 -16.17 3.85 5.76
CA ASP A 17 -17.22 4.58 5.07
C ASP A 17 -16.62 5.62 4.12
N ARG A 18 -17.29 5.83 2.99
CA ARG A 18 -16.88 6.78 1.96
C ARG A 18 -16.83 8.20 2.52
N GLN A 19 -17.77 8.58 3.38
CA GLN A 19 -17.86 9.93 3.92
C GLN A 19 -16.65 10.25 4.81
N ASP A 20 -16.28 9.32 5.70
CA ASP A 20 -15.10 9.45 6.55
C ASP A 20 -13.82 9.52 5.72
N LEU A 21 -13.72 8.67 4.69
CA LEU A 21 -12.57 8.64 3.79
C LEU A 21 -12.40 9.97 3.04
N ILE A 22 -13.49 10.65 2.66
CA ILE A 22 -13.43 11.97 2.00
C ILE A 22 -13.00 13.04 3.01
N ARG A 23 -13.50 12.97 4.25
CA ARG A 23 -13.15 13.90 5.33
C ARG A 23 -11.65 13.87 5.63
N GLU A 24 -11.07 12.69 5.80
CA GLU A 24 -9.62 12.54 6.04
C GLU A 24 -8.78 13.04 4.86
N ARG A 25 -9.27 12.84 3.62
CA ARG A 25 -8.58 13.30 2.40
C ARG A 25 -8.68 14.80 2.15
N GLN A 26 -9.51 15.53 2.89
CA GLN A 26 -9.74 16.97 2.66
C GLN A 26 -8.44 17.79 2.76
N HIS A 27 -7.49 17.37 3.61
CA HIS A 27 -6.19 18.05 3.73
C HIS A 27 -5.34 17.94 2.47
N ASP A 28 -5.39 16.80 1.78
CA ASP A 28 -4.64 16.61 0.53
C ASP A 28 -5.38 17.22 -0.65
N LEU A 29 -6.72 17.14 -0.64
CA LEU A 29 -7.58 17.72 -1.66
C LEU A 29 -7.61 19.26 -1.66
N SER A 30 -7.10 19.91 -0.61
CA SER A 30 -6.90 21.37 -0.66
C SER A 30 -5.72 21.77 -1.55
N VAL A 31 -4.84 20.82 -1.88
CA VAL A 31 -3.64 21.04 -2.72
C VAL A 31 -3.79 20.35 -4.07
N LEU A 32 -4.41 19.16 -4.09
CA LEU A 32 -4.57 18.31 -5.27
C LEU A 32 -6.04 18.22 -5.68
N THR A 33 -6.30 18.13 -6.98
CA THR A 33 -7.64 17.77 -7.46
C THR A 33 -7.95 16.31 -7.15
N GLU A 34 -9.24 15.94 -7.13
CA GLU A 34 -9.64 14.55 -6.93
C GLU A 34 -9.07 13.62 -8.00
N GLU A 35 -8.98 14.08 -9.25
CA GLU A 35 -8.39 13.32 -10.35
C GLU A 35 -6.89 13.08 -10.15
N GLU A 36 -6.14 14.11 -9.75
CA GLU A 36 -4.70 13.99 -9.47
C GLU A 36 -4.46 13.03 -8.31
N TYR A 37 -5.25 13.16 -7.25
CA TYR A 37 -5.20 12.25 -6.11
C TYR A 37 -5.42 10.80 -6.57
N GLN A 38 -6.43 10.52 -7.39
CA GLN A 38 -6.66 9.18 -7.92
C GLN A 38 -5.50 8.68 -8.81
N LYS A 39 -4.97 9.55 -9.69
CA LYS A 39 -3.82 9.22 -10.54
C LYS A 39 -2.57 8.85 -9.72
N ILE A 40 -2.35 9.53 -8.59
CA ILE A 40 -1.27 9.19 -7.65
C ILE A 40 -1.41 7.76 -7.12
N PHE A 41 -2.61 7.36 -6.67
CA PHE A 41 -2.81 5.98 -6.17
C PHE A 41 -2.69 4.93 -7.27
N ILE A 42 -3.11 5.24 -8.50
CA ILE A 42 -2.91 4.36 -9.66
C ILE A 42 -1.42 4.19 -9.94
N PHE A 43 -0.66 5.30 -9.97
CA PHE A 43 0.78 5.29 -10.15
C PHE A 43 1.49 4.43 -9.10
N PHE A 44 1.20 4.64 -7.80
CA PHE A 44 1.85 3.86 -6.75
C PHE A 44 1.40 2.41 -6.69
N SER A 45 0.15 2.10 -7.07
CA SER A 45 -0.29 0.70 -7.22
C SER A 45 0.51 -0.01 -8.32
N ASN A 46 0.76 0.67 -9.45
CA ASN A 46 1.60 0.15 -10.52
C ASN A 46 3.07 0.02 -10.09
N LEU A 47 3.60 0.98 -9.33
CA LEU A 47 4.96 0.91 -8.78
C LEU A 47 5.12 -0.32 -7.87
N ILE A 48 4.16 -0.55 -6.97
CA ILE A 48 4.15 -1.72 -6.08
C ILE A 48 4.07 -3.02 -6.89
N GLN A 49 3.28 -3.05 -7.97
CA GLN A 49 3.20 -4.19 -8.88
C GLN A 49 4.56 -4.47 -9.55
N ILE A 50 5.21 -3.45 -10.12
CA ILE A 50 6.52 -3.58 -10.76
C ILE A 50 7.58 -4.07 -9.76
N LEU A 51 7.61 -3.49 -8.56
CA LEU A 51 8.52 -3.93 -7.48
C LEU A 51 8.29 -5.40 -7.13
N GLY A 52 7.02 -5.81 -7.00
CA GLY A 52 6.65 -7.19 -6.72
C GLY A 52 7.10 -8.16 -7.81
N GLU A 53 6.94 -7.79 -9.08
CA GLU A 53 7.38 -8.59 -10.23
C GLU A 53 8.90 -8.73 -10.30
N GLN A 54 9.65 -7.64 -10.10
CA GLN A 54 11.12 -7.67 -10.05
C GLN A 54 11.64 -8.55 -8.90
N LEU A 55 10.93 -8.55 -7.77
CA LEU A 55 11.22 -9.40 -6.62
C LEU A 55 10.69 -10.85 -6.77
N LYS A 56 9.93 -11.13 -7.84
CA LYS A 56 9.27 -12.42 -8.13
C LYS A 56 8.31 -12.86 -7.03
N LEU A 57 7.56 -11.91 -6.46
CA LEU A 57 6.56 -12.16 -5.43
C LEU A 57 5.26 -12.71 -6.03
N ARG A 58 4.51 -13.47 -5.22
CA ARG A 58 3.15 -13.91 -5.60
C ARG A 58 2.18 -12.74 -5.57
N GLN A 59 1.15 -12.79 -6.41
CA GLN A 59 0.15 -11.72 -6.49
C GLN A 59 -0.55 -11.42 -5.15
N GLN A 60 -0.74 -12.44 -4.29
CA GLN A 60 -1.28 -12.24 -2.95
C GLN A 60 -0.43 -11.29 -2.10
N VAL A 61 0.90 -11.41 -2.16
CA VAL A 61 1.83 -10.53 -1.44
C VAL A 61 1.75 -9.10 -1.97
N ILE A 62 1.69 -8.94 -3.30
CA ILE A 62 1.56 -7.64 -3.95
C ILE A 62 0.22 -6.96 -3.60
N ALA A 63 -0.86 -7.74 -3.57
CA ALA A 63 -2.18 -7.27 -3.16
C ALA A 63 -2.19 -6.82 -1.69
N THR A 64 -1.60 -7.61 -0.78
CA THR A 64 -1.46 -7.26 0.63
C THR A 64 -0.64 -5.98 0.82
N ALA A 65 0.48 -5.83 0.08
CA ALA A 65 1.28 -4.60 0.09
C ALA A 65 0.49 -3.37 -0.40
N THR A 66 -0.27 -3.52 -1.49
CA THR A 66 -1.13 -2.46 -2.03
C THR A 66 -2.21 -2.04 -1.02
N VAL A 67 -2.79 -3.00 -0.30
CA VAL A 67 -3.78 -2.72 0.76
C VAL A 67 -3.13 -1.97 1.91
N PHE A 68 -1.93 -2.36 2.36
CA PHE A 68 -1.21 -1.62 3.40
C PHE A 68 -0.93 -0.17 2.99
N PHE A 69 -0.48 0.05 1.76
CA PHE A 69 -0.24 1.39 1.22
C PHE A 69 -1.53 2.23 1.23
N LYS A 70 -2.63 1.69 0.72
CA LYS A 70 -3.94 2.39 0.70
C LYS A 70 -4.47 2.66 2.10
N ARG A 71 -4.31 1.72 3.03
CA ARG A 71 -4.74 1.87 4.43
C ARG A 71 -3.96 2.95 5.17
N PHE A 72 -2.67 3.07 4.89
CA PHE A 72 -1.85 4.12 5.49
C PHE A 72 -2.34 5.51 5.08
N TYR A 73 -2.49 5.77 3.78
CA TYR A 73 -2.94 7.07 3.27
C TYR A 73 -4.46 7.29 3.36
N ALA A 74 -5.23 6.28 3.73
CA ALA A 74 -6.64 6.45 4.11
C ALA A 74 -6.81 7.21 5.44
N ARG A 75 -5.79 7.17 6.32
CA ARG A 75 -5.81 7.82 7.64
C ARG A 75 -4.72 8.87 7.82
N ASN A 76 -3.80 8.99 6.88
CA ASN A 76 -2.68 9.92 6.95
C ASN A 76 -2.59 10.70 5.63
N SER A 77 -2.15 11.96 5.72
CA SER A 77 -1.86 12.77 4.54
C SER A 77 -0.67 12.22 3.75
N LEU A 78 -0.66 12.44 2.44
CA LEU A 78 0.48 12.18 1.55
C LEU A 78 1.77 12.91 1.99
N LYS A 79 1.67 13.96 2.83
CA LYS A 79 2.82 14.72 3.35
C LYS A 79 3.50 14.05 4.55
N CYS A 80 2.84 13.10 5.22
CA CYS A 80 3.37 12.52 6.46
C CYS A 80 4.63 11.68 6.20
N ILE A 81 4.59 10.84 5.18
CA ILE A 81 5.71 9.97 4.76
C ILE A 81 5.73 9.98 3.24
N ASP A 82 6.94 10.06 2.67
CA ASP A 82 7.16 9.96 1.23
C ASP A 82 6.59 8.62 0.69
N PRO A 83 5.63 8.66 -0.25
CA PRO A 83 5.10 7.47 -0.90
C PRO A 83 6.16 6.57 -1.54
N LEU A 84 7.28 7.13 -2.03
CA LEU A 84 8.39 6.36 -2.60
C LEU A 84 9.11 5.50 -1.56
N LEU A 85 9.14 5.95 -0.31
CA LEU A 85 9.67 5.18 0.82
C LEU A 85 8.64 4.17 1.33
N LEU A 86 7.36 4.56 1.37
CA LEU A 86 6.32 3.71 1.93
C LEU A 86 6.02 2.50 1.02
N ALA A 87 6.02 2.66 -0.30
CA ALA A 87 5.75 1.58 -1.26
C ALA A 87 6.63 0.33 -1.05
N PRO A 88 7.98 0.42 -1.05
CA PRO A 88 8.84 -0.74 -0.78
C PRO A 88 8.75 -1.24 0.66
N THR A 89 8.46 -0.36 1.63
CA THR A 89 8.22 -0.75 3.02
C THR A 89 6.98 -1.66 3.15
N CYS A 90 5.90 -1.33 2.43
CA CYS A 90 4.70 -2.17 2.35
C CYS A 90 4.99 -3.53 1.70
N VAL A 91 5.78 -3.56 0.62
CA VAL A 91 6.19 -4.82 -0.04
C VAL A 91 7.01 -5.69 0.90
N PHE A 92 7.98 -5.09 1.59
CA PHE A 92 8.81 -5.78 2.57
C PHE A 92 7.97 -6.37 3.72
N LEU A 93 7.06 -5.58 4.30
CA LEU A 93 6.17 -6.05 5.36
C LEU A 93 5.25 -7.17 4.86
N ALA A 94 4.62 -7.00 3.70
CA ALA A 94 3.71 -7.99 3.13
C ALA A 94 4.40 -9.33 2.87
N SER A 95 5.64 -9.34 2.38
CA SER A 95 6.40 -10.57 2.16
C SER A 95 6.61 -11.40 3.43
N LYS A 96 6.73 -10.74 4.59
CA LYS A 96 6.83 -11.39 5.90
C LYS A 96 5.47 -11.91 6.37
N VAL A 97 4.41 -11.12 6.19
CA VAL A 97 3.05 -11.48 6.62
C VAL A 97 2.50 -12.69 5.84
N GLU A 98 2.77 -12.76 4.54
CA GLU A 98 2.31 -13.85 3.67
C GLU A 98 3.26 -15.07 3.68
N GLU A 99 4.22 -15.10 4.61
CA GLU A 99 5.17 -16.21 4.79
C GLU A 99 5.94 -16.60 3.50
N PHE A 100 6.11 -15.66 2.55
CA PHE A 100 6.82 -15.92 1.30
C PHE A 100 8.34 -16.04 1.50
N GLY A 101 8.87 -15.35 2.51
CA GLY A 101 10.28 -15.37 2.89
C GLY A 101 10.84 -13.97 3.15
N VAL A 102 12.01 -13.91 3.79
CA VAL A 102 12.67 -12.63 4.10
C VAL A 102 13.43 -12.13 2.86
N ILE A 103 12.96 -11.03 2.28
CA ILE A 103 13.73 -10.29 1.27
C ILE A 103 14.98 -9.72 1.95
N SER A 104 16.17 -9.93 1.40
CA SER A 104 17.38 -9.32 1.97
C SER A 104 17.37 -7.80 1.77
N ASN A 105 17.90 -7.06 2.74
CA ASN A 105 17.96 -5.60 2.67
C ASN A 105 18.67 -5.11 1.40
N SER A 106 19.77 -5.78 1.02
CA SER A 106 20.51 -5.47 -0.21
C SER A 106 19.64 -5.65 -1.46
N ARG A 107 18.93 -6.77 -1.56
CA ARG A 107 18.07 -7.06 -2.72
C ARG A 107 16.93 -6.06 -2.84
N LEU A 108 16.28 -5.71 -1.73
CA LEU A 108 15.20 -4.71 -1.72
C LEU A 108 15.71 -3.35 -2.20
N ILE A 109 16.81 -2.86 -1.62
CA ILE A 109 17.37 -1.54 -1.95
C ILE A 109 17.81 -1.51 -3.42
N THR A 110 18.50 -2.54 -3.91
CA THR A 110 18.92 -2.62 -5.31
C THR A 110 17.73 -2.63 -6.25
N THR A 111 16.64 -3.34 -5.93
CA THR A 111 15.44 -3.31 -6.77
C THR A 111 14.80 -1.93 -6.80
N CYS A 112 14.74 -1.22 -5.66
CA CYS A 112 14.19 0.14 -5.61
C CYS A 112 15.02 1.16 -6.40
N GLN A 113 16.34 0.95 -6.55
CA GLN A 113 17.21 1.84 -7.33
C GLN A 113 17.09 1.64 -8.85
N ASN A 114 16.55 0.49 -9.28
CA ASN A 114 16.46 0.10 -10.68
C ASN A 114 15.08 0.33 -11.31
N VAL A 115 14.12 0.86 -10.54
CA VAL A 115 12.75 1.17 -10.95
C VAL A 115 12.54 2.68 -10.89
#